data_AF-A0A3M1RFI3-F1
#
_entry.id   AF-A0A3M1RFI3-F1
#
_cell.length_a   1.000
_cell.length_b   1.000
_cell.length_c   1.000
_cell.angle_alpha   90.00
_cell.angle_beta   90.00
_cell.angle_gamma   90.00
#
_symmetry.space_group_name_H-M   'P 1'
#
loop_
_entity.id
_entity.type
_entity.pdbx_description
1 polymer ?
#
loop_
_entity_poly.entity_id
_entity_poly.type
_entity_poly.pdbx_seq_one_letter_code
_entity_poly.pdbx_strand_id
1 'polypeptide(L)'
;MPQVQTPAQYLGGERNSVVKARESLKGRVCLATPDAYTIGMSNHGLQVLYDAVNRRADWACERVFAPWPDMERLLREHDVPLYSLETFTPLFEFDIVGFTLQYDLGYSNVLTILDLGRIPLHVTARRLDDPLIIAGGPCAENPEPMADFIDAFVIGDGEETLPAVADAWLEIRASAGSRSEALQALAARFPWLYVPSCYALEEHDGRLIPTARDDTIPQAVRPAVVADLDGIPLPPAPIVPLIRTVQD
;
A
#
# COMPACT_ATOMS: atom_id res chain seq x y z
N MET A 1 -27.34 0.18 -6.65
CA MET A 1 -26.76 1.24 -5.81
C MET A 1 -27.46 2.60 -6.00
N PRO A 2 -28.76 2.75 -5.69
CA PRO A 2 -29.43 4.06 -5.79
C PRO A 2 -29.12 5.01 -4.62
N GLN A 3 -28.39 4.54 -3.60
CA GLN A 3 -28.13 5.25 -2.34
C GLN A 3 -26.75 5.91 -2.25
N VAL A 4 -25.95 5.85 -3.33
CA VAL A 4 -24.64 6.50 -3.42
C VAL A 4 -24.64 7.47 -4.59
N GLN A 5 -23.97 8.61 -4.43
CA GLN A 5 -23.96 9.71 -5.40
C GLN A 5 -23.21 9.34 -6.69
N THR A 6 -22.10 8.59 -6.57
CA THR A 6 -21.24 8.23 -7.71
C THR A 6 -20.95 6.73 -7.74
N PRO A 7 -21.95 5.88 -8.06
CA PRO A 7 -21.85 4.42 -7.96
C PRO A 7 -20.75 3.82 -8.84
N ALA A 8 -20.43 4.48 -9.96
CA ALA A 8 -19.41 4.02 -10.91
C ALA A 8 -18.00 3.91 -10.30
N GLN A 9 -17.71 4.64 -9.22
CA GLN A 9 -16.43 4.54 -8.49
C GLN A 9 -16.22 3.18 -7.81
N TYR A 10 -17.28 2.38 -7.67
CA TYR A 10 -17.27 1.14 -6.89
C TYR A 10 -17.61 -0.10 -7.73
N LEU A 11 -17.78 0.05 -9.05
CA LEU A 11 -18.26 -1.04 -9.92
C LEU A 11 -17.17 -2.04 -10.32
N GLY A 12 -15.90 -1.63 -10.36
CA GLY A 12 -14.84 -2.43 -10.97
C GLY A 12 -15.08 -2.70 -12.47
N GLY A 13 -14.35 -3.67 -13.03
CA GLY A 13 -14.54 -4.09 -14.43
C GLY A 13 -14.09 -3.06 -15.46
N GLU A 14 -13.17 -2.16 -15.10
CA GLU A 14 -12.61 -1.17 -16.00
C GLU A 14 -11.88 -1.83 -17.18
N ARG A 15 -11.86 -1.14 -18.33
CA ARG A 15 -11.09 -1.63 -19.47
C ARG A 15 -9.60 -1.63 -19.10
N ASN A 16 -8.93 -2.73 -19.46
CA ASN A 16 -7.53 -3.04 -19.13
C ASN A 16 -7.27 -3.36 -17.65
N SER A 17 -8.32 -3.53 -16.82
CA SER A 17 -8.14 -4.18 -15.52
C SER A 17 -7.65 -5.62 -15.71
N VAL A 18 -6.70 -6.02 -14.87
CA VAL A 18 -6.09 -7.35 -14.86
C VAL A 18 -6.70 -8.16 -13.73
N VAL A 19 -7.30 -9.30 -14.10
CA VAL A 19 -7.81 -10.30 -13.14
C VAL A 19 -7.11 -11.62 -13.42
N LYS A 20 -6.57 -12.24 -12.37
CA LYS A 20 -5.84 -13.52 -12.45
C LYS A 20 -6.51 -14.57 -11.58
N ALA A 21 -6.42 -15.83 -12.00
CA ALA A 21 -6.96 -16.95 -11.24
C ALA A 21 -6.19 -17.14 -9.92
N ARG A 22 -6.90 -17.29 -8.81
CA ARG A 22 -6.29 -17.30 -7.45
C ARG A 22 -5.34 -18.47 -7.26
N GLU A 23 -5.61 -19.59 -7.94
CA GLU A 23 -4.85 -20.84 -7.84
C GLU A 23 -3.45 -20.77 -8.46
N SER A 24 -3.21 -19.81 -9.36
CA SER A 24 -1.90 -19.61 -9.99
C SER A 24 -1.02 -18.59 -9.28
N LEU A 25 -1.51 -17.96 -8.21
CA LEU A 25 -0.82 -16.86 -7.54
C LEU A 25 -0.01 -17.34 -6.35
N LYS A 26 1.22 -16.82 -6.24
CA LYS A 26 2.07 -16.88 -5.05
C LYS A 26 1.60 -15.87 -4.01
N GLY A 27 1.14 -14.70 -4.44
CA GLY A 27 0.69 -13.62 -3.56
C GLY A 27 -0.14 -12.55 -4.24
N ARG A 28 -0.71 -11.65 -3.43
CA ARG A 28 -1.59 -10.56 -3.85
C ARG A 28 -1.25 -9.26 -3.14
N VAL A 29 -1.18 -8.19 -3.91
CA VAL A 29 -1.00 -6.81 -3.43
C VAL A 29 -2.28 -6.02 -3.71
N CYS A 30 -2.73 -5.22 -2.76
CA CYS A 30 -3.72 -4.18 -3.00
C CYS A 30 -3.07 -2.80 -2.89
N LEU A 31 -3.08 -2.01 -3.96
CA LEU A 31 -2.64 -0.62 -3.95
C LEU A 31 -3.81 0.27 -3.51
N ALA A 32 -3.66 0.83 -2.32
CA ALA A 32 -4.63 1.72 -1.70
C ALA A 32 -4.28 3.18 -2.00
N THR A 33 -5.24 3.90 -2.57
CA THR A 33 -5.18 5.36 -2.65
C THR A 33 -6.06 5.95 -1.57
N PRO A 34 -5.51 6.76 -0.64
CA PRO A 34 -6.26 7.39 0.44
C PRO A 34 -7.08 8.60 -0.06
N ASP A 35 -7.70 8.46 -1.23
CA ASP A 35 -8.58 9.43 -1.84
C ASP A 35 -9.61 8.73 -2.73
N ALA A 36 -10.59 9.50 -3.20
CA ALA A 36 -11.62 9.06 -4.11
C ALA A 36 -11.04 8.50 -5.42
N TYR A 37 -11.78 7.59 -6.02
CA TYR A 37 -11.43 6.96 -7.29
C TYR A 37 -11.03 7.96 -8.38
N THR A 38 -11.80 9.04 -8.56
CA THR A 38 -11.52 10.05 -9.61
C THR A 38 -10.18 10.76 -9.42
N ILE A 39 -9.74 10.93 -8.18
CA ILE A 39 -8.44 11.53 -7.84
C ILE A 39 -7.35 10.50 -8.01
N GLY A 40 -7.52 9.32 -7.43
CA GLY A 40 -6.51 8.27 -7.48
C GLY A 40 -6.25 7.73 -8.88
N MET A 41 -7.26 7.69 -9.76
CA MET A 41 -7.08 7.32 -11.17
C MET A 41 -6.28 8.34 -11.97
N SER A 42 -6.14 9.58 -11.49
CA SER A 42 -5.25 10.59 -12.09
C SER A 42 -3.78 10.39 -11.67
N ASN A 43 -3.49 9.45 -10.75
CA ASN A 43 -2.14 9.20 -10.27
C ASN A 43 -1.38 8.27 -11.23
N HIS A 44 -0.41 8.82 -11.95
CA HIS A 44 0.43 8.03 -12.86
C HIS A 44 1.24 6.94 -12.14
N GLY A 45 1.80 7.26 -10.96
CA GLY A 45 2.57 6.29 -10.17
C GLY A 45 1.75 5.06 -9.79
N LEU A 46 0.46 5.21 -9.51
CA LEU A 46 -0.45 4.09 -9.27
C LEU A 46 -0.51 3.14 -10.49
N GLN A 47 -0.62 3.69 -11.70
CA GLN A 47 -0.68 2.89 -12.94
C GLN A 47 0.63 2.15 -13.19
N VAL A 48 1.77 2.79 -12.93
CA VAL A 48 3.10 2.18 -13.10
C VAL A 48 3.28 1.03 -12.11
N LEU A 49 2.98 1.23 -10.83
CA LEU A 49 3.07 0.17 -9.81
C LEU A 49 2.12 -1.00 -10.08
N TYR A 50 0.88 -0.67 -10.47
CA TYR A 50 -0.12 -1.67 -10.83
C TYR A 50 0.38 -2.57 -11.97
N ASP A 51 0.91 -1.97 -13.03
CA ASP A 51 1.45 -2.69 -14.18
C ASP A 51 2.73 -3.46 -13.84
N ALA A 52 3.65 -2.87 -13.07
CA ALA A 52 4.89 -3.53 -12.65
C ALA A 52 4.63 -4.85 -11.92
N VAL A 53 3.66 -4.88 -11.01
CA VAL A 53 3.28 -6.13 -10.32
C VAL A 53 2.46 -7.03 -11.25
N ASN A 54 1.53 -6.48 -12.04
CA ASN A 54 0.66 -7.30 -12.89
C ASN A 54 1.34 -7.89 -14.14
N ARG A 55 2.53 -7.43 -14.53
CA ARG A 55 3.36 -8.12 -15.54
C ARG A 55 3.85 -9.49 -15.09
N ARG A 56 3.93 -9.73 -13.78
CA ARG A 56 4.36 -11.00 -13.22
C ARG A 56 3.24 -12.04 -13.29
N ALA A 57 3.51 -13.25 -13.77
CA ALA A 57 2.46 -14.29 -13.84
C ALA A 57 2.01 -14.81 -12.46
N ASP A 58 2.85 -14.70 -11.44
CA ASP A 58 2.70 -15.30 -10.12
C ASP A 58 2.11 -14.33 -9.07
N TRP A 59 1.83 -13.08 -9.41
CA TRP A 59 1.25 -12.08 -8.52
C TRP A 59 0.04 -11.39 -9.13
N ALA A 60 -0.95 -11.02 -8.31
CA ALA A 60 -2.00 -10.09 -8.71
C ALA A 60 -1.86 -8.78 -7.94
N CYS A 61 -2.02 -7.67 -8.66
CA CYS A 61 -2.16 -6.36 -8.05
C CYS A 61 -3.57 -5.83 -8.32
N GLU A 62 -4.22 -5.43 -7.25
CA GLU A 62 -5.58 -4.88 -7.27
C GLU A 62 -5.57 -3.48 -6.64
N ARG A 63 -6.64 -2.71 -6.82
CA ARG A 63 -6.73 -1.32 -6.37
C ARG A 63 -7.89 -1.13 -5.42
N VAL A 64 -7.70 -0.22 -4.47
CA VAL A 64 -8.75 0.27 -3.59
C VAL A 64 -8.61 1.77 -3.39
N PHE A 65 -9.75 2.44 -3.20
CA PHE A 65 -9.85 3.89 -3.02
C PHE A 65 -10.65 4.18 -1.76
N ALA A 66 -10.41 5.34 -1.15
CA ALA A 66 -11.20 5.77 -0.01
C ALA A 66 -12.67 5.96 -0.45
N PRO A 67 -13.64 5.31 0.22
CA PRO A 67 -15.05 5.51 -0.10
C PRO A 67 -15.48 6.92 0.30
N TRP A 68 -16.44 7.47 -0.44
CA TRP A 68 -17.12 8.68 0.01
C TRP A 68 -17.96 8.41 1.27
N PRO A 69 -18.31 9.45 2.06
CA PRO A 69 -19.07 9.27 3.30
C PRO A 69 -20.40 8.51 3.14
N ASP A 70 -21.04 8.61 1.97
CA ASP A 70 -22.28 7.89 1.67
C ASP A 70 -22.07 6.38 1.50
N MET A 71 -21.00 5.98 0.81
CA MET A 71 -20.58 4.59 0.64
C MET A 71 -19.98 4.02 1.93
N GLU A 72 -19.15 4.78 2.64
CA GLU A 72 -18.61 4.39 3.95
C GLU A 72 -19.75 4.04 4.91
N ARG A 73 -20.75 4.91 5.02
CA ARG A 73 -21.92 4.68 5.87
C ARG A 73 -22.62 3.37 5.51
N LEU A 74 -22.83 3.08 4.23
CA LEU A 74 -23.47 1.84 3.78
C LEU A 74 -22.63 0.60 4.07
N LEU A 75 -21.30 0.66 3.86
CA LEU A 75 -20.39 -0.44 4.20
C LEU A 75 -20.50 -0.79 5.69
N ARG A 76 -20.51 0.24 6.56
CA ARG A 76 -20.68 0.07 8.02
C ARG A 76 -22.06 -0.45 8.39
N GLU A 77 -23.13 0.14 7.86
CA GLU A 77 -24.51 -0.26 8.14
C GLU A 77 -24.79 -1.72 7.77
N HIS A 78 -24.15 -2.21 6.71
CA HIS A 78 -24.33 -3.57 6.21
C HIS A 78 -23.23 -4.56 6.63
N ASP A 79 -22.28 -4.14 7.48
CA ASP A 79 -21.11 -4.93 7.89
C ASP A 79 -20.36 -5.56 6.70
N VAL A 80 -20.17 -4.77 5.65
CA VAL A 80 -19.42 -5.16 4.46
C VAL A 80 -18.01 -4.57 4.55
N PRO A 81 -16.94 -5.39 4.50
CA PRO A 81 -15.59 -4.86 4.51
C PRO A 81 -15.31 -4.08 3.22
N LEU A 82 -14.41 -3.10 3.29
CA LEU A 82 -13.85 -2.50 2.09
C LEU A 82 -13.08 -3.56 1.30
N TYR A 83 -13.19 -3.48 -0.01
CA TYR A 83 -12.71 -4.47 -0.95
C TYR A 83 -12.03 -3.83 -2.16
N SER A 84 -11.25 -4.62 -2.89
CA SER A 84 -10.63 -4.21 -4.14
C SER A 84 -11.61 -4.07 -5.31
N LEU A 85 -11.25 -3.28 -6.32
CA LEU A 85 -12.09 -3.08 -7.51
C LEU A 85 -12.08 -4.27 -8.49
N GLU A 86 -10.96 -4.97 -8.61
CA GLU A 86 -10.78 -6.00 -9.63
C GLU A 86 -11.61 -7.26 -9.33
N THR A 87 -11.63 -7.67 -8.05
CA THR A 87 -12.26 -8.95 -7.67
C THR A 87 -13.22 -8.85 -6.49
N PHE A 88 -13.40 -7.65 -5.91
CA PHE A 88 -14.15 -7.45 -4.66
C PHE A 88 -13.58 -8.26 -3.49
N THR A 89 -12.27 -8.54 -3.52
CA THR A 89 -11.58 -9.22 -2.41
C THR A 89 -11.49 -8.26 -1.22
N PRO A 90 -11.92 -8.66 0.00
CA PRO A 90 -11.74 -7.86 1.20
C PRO A 90 -10.27 -7.58 1.50
N LEU A 91 -9.95 -6.38 2.02
CA LEU A 91 -8.54 -5.97 2.18
C LEU A 91 -7.74 -6.85 3.15
N PHE A 92 -8.37 -7.38 4.20
CA PHE A 92 -7.71 -8.30 5.14
C PHE A 92 -7.29 -9.65 4.51
N GLU A 93 -7.73 -9.98 3.30
CA GLU A 93 -7.32 -11.21 2.59
C GLU A 93 -6.05 -11.03 1.73
N PHE A 94 -5.54 -9.81 1.56
CA PHE A 94 -4.33 -9.56 0.79
C PHE A 94 -3.07 -9.88 1.58
N ASP A 95 -1.98 -10.21 0.87
CA ASP A 95 -0.69 -10.40 1.53
C ASP A 95 -0.07 -9.06 1.92
N ILE A 96 -0.34 -8.02 1.10
CA ILE A 96 0.19 -6.67 1.24
C ILE A 96 -0.87 -5.66 0.83
N VAL A 97 -1.01 -4.59 1.63
CA VAL A 97 -1.76 -3.38 1.25
C VAL A 97 -0.76 -2.22 1.22
N GLY A 98 -0.56 -1.64 0.04
CA GLY A 98 0.39 -0.56 -0.19
C GLY A 98 -0.31 0.78 -0.40
N PHE A 99 -0.03 1.76 0.46
CA PHE A 99 -0.57 3.11 0.38
C PHE A 99 0.33 4.06 -0.42
N THR A 100 -0.28 4.91 -1.25
CA THR A 100 0.41 6.06 -1.84
C THR A 100 0.07 7.35 -1.08
N LEU A 101 1.04 7.89 -0.35
CA LEU A 101 0.87 9.09 0.48
C LEU A 101 1.34 10.32 -0.32
N GLN A 102 0.42 10.90 -1.09
CA GLN A 102 0.69 12.08 -1.93
C GLN A 102 0.73 13.38 -1.12
N TYR A 103 -0.09 13.47 -0.07
CA TYR A 103 -0.18 14.60 0.85
C TYR A 103 -0.74 14.13 2.20
N ASP A 104 -0.47 14.91 3.23
CA ASP A 104 -0.83 14.68 4.63
C ASP A 104 -2.35 14.72 4.89
N LEU A 105 -3.11 15.51 4.12
CA LEU A 105 -4.58 15.56 4.22
C LEU A 105 -5.27 14.19 4.00
N GLY A 106 -4.57 13.23 3.36
CA GLY A 106 -5.08 11.88 3.14
C GLY A 106 -4.92 10.93 4.33
N TYR A 107 -4.23 11.32 5.41
CA TYR A 107 -3.91 10.41 6.51
C TYR A 107 -5.14 9.85 7.22
N SER A 108 -6.20 10.64 7.44
CA SER A 108 -7.45 10.12 7.99
C SER A 108 -8.08 9.06 7.09
N ASN A 109 -7.95 9.20 5.78
CA ASN A 109 -8.48 8.22 4.83
C ASN A 109 -7.68 6.91 4.84
N VAL A 110 -6.39 6.94 5.15
CA VAL A 110 -5.60 5.72 5.43
C VAL A 110 -6.25 4.95 6.58
N LEU A 111 -6.57 5.65 7.68
CA LEU A 111 -7.21 5.03 8.84
C LEU A 111 -8.60 4.48 8.50
N THR A 112 -9.40 5.24 7.73
CA THR A 112 -10.71 4.76 7.23
C THR A 112 -10.58 3.49 6.39
N ILE A 113 -9.60 3.43 5.49
CA ILE A 113 -9.35 2.26 4.63
C ILE A 113 -8.94 1.05 5.47
N LEU A 114 -8.04 1.23 6.45
CA LEU A 114 -7.61 0.14 7.34
C LEU A 114 -8.79 -0.39 8.16
N ASP A 115 -9.57 0.49 8.77
CA ASP A 115 -10.72 0.14 9.60
C ASP A 115 -11.80 -0.60 8.79
N LEU A 116 -12.25 -0.03 7.66
CA LEU A 116 -13.23 -0.69 6.79
C LEU A 116 -12.66 -1.97 6.15
N GLY A 117 -11.36 -2.01 5.90
CA GLY A 117 -10.65 -3.18 5.40
C GLY A 117 -10.50 -4.30 6.42
N ARG A 118 -10.93 -4.08 7.67
CA ARG A 118 -10.77 -4.98 8.83
C ARG A 118 -9.31 -5.32 9.13
N ILE A 119 -8.43 -4.35 8.95
CA ILE A 119 -7.01 -4.45 9.28
C ILE A 119 -6.78 -3.68 10.59
N PRO A 120 -6.12 -4.28 11.60
CA PRO A 120 -5.85 -3.56 12.85
C PRO A 120 -5.14 -2.22 12.59
N LEU A 121 -5.71 -1.14 13.15
CA LEU A 121 -5.20 0.22 12.94
C LEU A 121 -3.75 0.36 13.39
N HIS A 122 -3.47 0.00 14.64
CA HIS A 122 -2.13 0.11 15.19
C HIS A 122 -1.25 -1.08 14.79
N VAL A 123 -0.01 -0.79 14.40
CA VAL A 123 1.00 -1.82 14.05
C VAL A 123 1.17 -2.87 15.16
N THR A 124 1.05 -2.45 16.42
CA THR A 124 1.21 -3.33 17.60
C THR A 124 0.07 -4.32 17.79
N ALA A 125 -1.07 -4.11 17.14
CA ALA A 125 -2.22 -5.02 17.18
C ALA A 125 -2.20 -6.03 16.02
N ARG A 126 -1.29 -5.89 15.05
CA ARG A 126 -1.19 -6.79 13.88
C ARG A 126 -0.45 -8.07 14.20
N ARG A 127 -1.01 -9.18 13.74
CA ARG A 127 -0.46 -10.53 13.79
C ARG A 127 0.40 -10.79 12.55
N LEU A 128 1.11 -11.90 12.53
CA LEU A 128 1.92 -12.30 11.38
C LEU A 128 1.06 -12.56 10.12
N ASP A 129 -0.16 -13.07 10.32
CA ASP A 129 -1.10 -13.40 9.23
C ASP A 129 -1.89 -12.19 8.70
N ASP A 130 -1.85 -11.05 9.40
CA ASP A 130 -2.46 -9.81 8.90
C ASP A 130 -1.63 -9.25 7.73
N PRO A 131 -2.26 -8.56 6.76
CA PRO A 131 -1.54 -7.98 5.62
C PRO A 131 -0.35 -7.12 6.06
N LEU A 132 0.75 -7.14 5.31
CA LEU A 132 1.81 -6.15 5.48
C LEU A 132 1.30 -4.79 4.98
N ILE A 133 1.34 -3.78 5.83
CA ILE A 133 0.93 -2.44 5.46
C ILE A 133 2.16 -1.62 5.14
N ILE A 134 2.32 -1.29 3.85
CA ILE A 134 3.42 -0.45 3.39
C ILE A 134 2.91 0.89 2.90
N ALA A 135 3.76 1.91 2.92
CA ALA A 135 3.45 3.20 2.33
C ALA A 135 4.65 3.74 1.53
N GLY A 136 4.35 4.46 0.46
CA GLY A 136 5.33 5.21 -0.34
C GLY A 136 4.76 6.55 -0.79
N GLY A 137 5.47 7.21 -1.70
CA GLY A 137 5.12 8.55 -2.19
C GLY A 137 5.77 9.68 -1.38
N PRO A 138 5.58 10.95 -1.77
CA PRO A 138 6.33 12.08 -1.22
C PRO A 138 6.27 12.20 0.31
N CYS A 139 5.12 11.91 0.92
CA CYS A 139 4.98 11.99 2.38
C CYS A 139 5.72 10.87 3.12
N ALA A 140 6.10 9.77 2.46
CA ALA A 140 6.88 8.71 3.09
C ALA A 140 8.29 9.17 3.48
N GLU A 141 8.82 10.25 2.89
CA GLU A 141 10.10 10.86 3.31
C GLU A 141 10.07 11.44 4.74
N ASN A 142 8.88 11.68 5.29
CA ASN A 142 8.68 12.01 6.69
C ASN A 142 7.69 11.00 7.31
N PRO A 143 8.15 9.79 7.67
CA PRO A 143 7.28 8.65 7.99
C PRO A 143 6.62 8.74 9.38
N GLU A 144 7.25 9.45 10.32
CA GLU A 144 6.87 9.47 11.74
C GLU A 144 5.42 9.86 12.05
N PRO A 145 4.79 10.82 11.34
CA PRO A 145 3.36 11.13 11.54
C PRO A 145 2.42 9.93 11.35
N MET A 146 2.84 8.90 10.61
CA MET A 146 2.05 7.70 10.31
C MET A 146 2.68 6.40 10.85
N ALA A 147 3.77 6.49 11.62
CA ALA A 147 4.54 5.34 12.10
C ALA A 147 3.74 4.36 12.97
N ASP A 148 2.73 4.84 13.70
CA ASP A 148 1.87 4.00 14.53
C ASP A 148 0.92 3.10 13.71
N PHE A 149 0.75 3.38 12.41
CA PHE A 149 -0.26 2.76 11.54
C PHE A 149 0.34 2.05 10.31
N ILE A 150 1.60 2.27 9.97
CA ILE A 150 2.25 1.68 8.78
C ILE A 150 3.41 0.79 9.23
N ASP A 151 3.47 -0.43 8.72
CA ASP A 151 4.53 -1.37 9.11
C ASP A 151 5.88 -0.99 8.50
N ALA A 152 5.88 -0.53 7.24
CA ALA A 152 7.10 -0.14 6.54
C ALA A 152 6.86 0.98 5.51
N PHE A 153 7.80 1.91 5.41
CA PHE A 153 7.81 2.98 4.43
C PHE A 153 8.88 2.72 3.38
N VAL A 154 8.46 2.70 2.12
CA VAL A 154 9.35 2.65 0.96
C VAL A 154 9.78 4.09 0.66
N ILE A 155 11.07 4.37 0.82
CA ILE A 155 11.64 5.68 0.55
C ILE A 155 12.21 5.69 -0.87
N GLY A 156 11.77 6.62 -1.71
CA GLY A 156 12.17 6.72 -3.11
C GLY A 156 11.26 5.90 -4.04
N ASP A 157 11.84 5.38 -5.11
CA ASP A 157 11.08 4.80 -6.23
C ASP A 157 10.44 3.46 -5.89
N GLY A 158 9.22 3.25 -6.38
CA GLY A 158 8.36 2.12 -6.00
C GLY A 158 8.40 0.94 -6.98
N GLU A 159 8.83 1.18 -8.21
CA GLU A 159 8.65 0.32 -9.38
C GLU A 159 9.40 -1.01 -9.23
N GLU A 160 10.64 -0.94 -8.76
CA GLU A 160 11.48 -2.11 -8.49
C GLU A 160 11.36 -2.57 -7.03
N THR A 161 11.11 -1.64 -6.12
CA THR A 161 11.10 -1.89 -4.67
C THR A 161 9.85 -2.64 -4.24
N LEU A 162 8.66 -2.31 -4.76
CA LEU A 162 7.41 -2.98 -4.41
C LEU A 162 7.46 -4.49 -4.72
N PRO A 163 7.83 -4.95 -5.93
CA PRO A 163 8.03 -6.37 -6.21
C PRO A 163 9.05 -7.05 -5.26
N ALA A 164 10.14 -6.34 -4.93
CA ALA A 164 11.19 -6.87 -4.05
C ALA A 164 10.71 -7.04 -2.59
N VAL A 165 9.99 -6.05 -2.04
CA VAL A 165 9.33 -6.17 -0.72
C VAL A 165 8.32 -7.30 -0.75
N ALA A 166 7.55 -7.41 -1.83
CA ALA A 166 6.50 -8.40 -1.97
C ALA A 166 7.02 -9.84 -1.88
N ASP A 167 8.08 -10.14 -2.62
CA ASP A 167 8.72 -11.46 -2.54
C ASP A 167 9.38 -11.72 -1.19
N ALA A 168 10.07 -10.71 -0.65
CA ALA A 168 10.73 -10.83 0.64
C ALA A 168 9.75 -11.06 1.80
N TRP A 169 8.59 -10.40 1.80
CA TRP A 169 7.58 -10.57 2.83
C TRP A 169 7.06 -12.01 2.88
N LEU A 170 6.70 -12.59 1.73
CA LEU A 170 6.23 -13.97 1.66
C LEU A 170 7.30 -14.97 2.09
N GLU A 171 8.55 -14.73 1.71
CA GLU A 171 9.70 -15.56 2.10
C GLU A 171 9.93 -15.50 3.62
N ILE A 172 10.04 -14.29 4.18
CA ILE A 172 10.36 -14.06 5.59
C ILE A 172 9.23 -14.55 6.50
N ARG A 173 7.96 -14.23 6.17
CA ARG A 173 6.82 -14.61 7.01
C ARG A 173 6.66 -16.13 7.14
N ALA A 174 7.11 -16.90 6.15
CA ALA A 174 7.02 -18.35 6.16
C ALA A 174 7.93 -19.00 7.22
N SER A 175 8.98 -18.30 7.66
CA SER A 175 9.95 -18.81 8.65
C SER A 175 10.01 -17.99 9.95
N ALA A 176 9.47 -16.77 9.97
CA ALA A 176 9.51 -15.90 11.14
C ALA A 176 8.63 -16.45 12.28
N GLY A 177 9.10 -16.38 13.52
CA GLY A 177 8.33 -16.77 14.71
C GLY A 177 7.33 -15.69 15.15
N SER A 178 7.53 -14.45 14.72
CA SER A 178 6.65 -13.33 15.04
C SER A 178 6.65 -12.24 13.96
N ARG A 179 5.63 -11.36 13.96
CA ARG A 179 5.60 -10.17 13.09
C ARG A 179 6.80 -9.24 13.33
N SER A 180 7.21 -9.06 14.59
CA SER A 180 8.37 -8.23 14.92
C SER A 180 9.65 -8.75 14.28
N GLU A 181 9.89 -10.08 14.35
CA GLU A 181 11.04 -10.71 13.69
C GLU A 181 10.99 -10.54 12.17
N ALA A 182 9.80 -10.69 11.58
CA ALA A 182 9.62 -10.51 10.15
C ALA A 182 9.90 -9.07 9.69
N LEU A 183 9.44 -8.07 10.45
CA LEU A 183 9.67 -6.66 10.17
C LEU A 183 11.13 -6.25 10.34
N GLN A 184 11.82 -6.76 11.37
CA GLN A 184 13.27 -6.56 11.54
C GLN A 184 14.05 -7.16 10.36
N ALA A 185 13.70 -8.37 9.93
CA ALA A 185 14.35 -9.00 8.78
C ALA A 185 14.13 -8.22 7.46
N LEU A 186 12.94 -7.64 7.26
CA LEU A 186 12.68 -6.74 6.13
C LEU A 186 13.53 -5.47 6.19
N ALA A 187 13.59 -4.83 7.36
CA ALA A 187 14.37 -3.61 7.58
C ALA A 187 15.87 -3.82 7.34
N ALA A 188 16.43 -4.94 7.81
CA ALA A 188 17.82 -5.30 7.58
C ALA A 188 18.13 -5.62 6.10
N ARG A 189 17.14 -6.11 5.35
CA ARG A 189 17.31 -6.53 3.95
C ARG A 189 17.35 -5.37 2.97
N PHE A 190 16.63 -4.29 3.23
CA PHE A 190 16.44 -3.20 2.28
C PHE A 190 16.87 -1.84 2.85
N PRO A 191 17.94 -1.22 2.34
CA PRO A 191 18.45 0.06 2.87
C PRO A 191 17.55 1.27 2.58
N TRP A 192 16.50 1.08 1.78
CA TRP A 192 15.50 2.08 1.41
C TRP A 192 14.13 1.83 2.07
N LEU A 193 14.02 0.80 2.90
CA LEU A 193 12.80 0.46 3.63
C LEU A 193 12.94 0.91 5.08
N TYR A 194 12.17 1.92 5.47
CA TYR A 194 12.10 2.37 6.85
C TYR A 194 11.00 1.62 7.60
N VAL A 195 11.37 0.86 8.64
CA VAL A 195 10.43 0.11 9.48
C VAL A 195 10.39 0.75 10.87
N PRO A 196 9.35 1.53 11.23
CA PRO A 196 9.40 2.39 12.42
C PRO A 196 9.67 1.63 13.73
N SER A 197 9.16 0.40 13.86
CA SER A 197 9.38 -0.43 15.05
C SER A 197 10.85 -0.78 15.31
N CYS A 198 11.71 -0.66 14.28
CA CYS A 198 13.16 -0.90 14.37
C CYS A 198 13.95 0.33 14.85
N TYR A 199 13.27 1.47 15.08
CA TYR A 199 13.90 2.72 15.51
C TYR A 199 13.33 3.20 16.84
N ALA A 200 14.15 3.91 17.60
CA ALA A 200 13.74 4.72 18.75
C ALA A 200 13.78 6.20 18.33
N LEU A 201 12.84 7.00 18.82
CA LEU A 201 12.83 8.44 18.54
C LEU A 201 13.55 9.18 19.66
N GLU A 202 14.58 9.93 19.29
CA GLU A 202 15.33 10.81 20.18
C GLU A 202 15.03 12.26 19.82
N GLU A 203 14.68 13.08 20.80
CA GLU A 203 14.47 14.51 20.58
C GLU A 203 15.80 15.25 20.67
N HIS A 204 16.18 15.91 19.58
CA HIS A 204 17.35 16.79 19.50
C HIS A 204 16.92 18.14 18.90
N ASP A 205 17.04 19.21 19.70
CA ASP A 205 16.70 20.58 19.31
C ASP A 205 15.28 20.74 18.71
N GLY A 206 14.29 20.08 19.32
CA GLY A 206 12.90 20.10 18.87
C GLY A 206 12.61 19.27 17.62
N ARG A 207 13.57 18.45 17.17
CA ARG A 207 13.41 17.48 16.07
C ARG A 207 13.43 16.07 16.64
N LEU A 208 12.53 15.22 16.16
CA LEU A 208 12.60 13.79 16.41
C LEU A 208 13.54 13.16 15.40
N ILE A 209 14.55 12.44 15.90
CA ILE A 209 15.56 11.74 15.12
C ILE A 209 15.40 10.24 15.38
N PRO A 210 15.05 9.44 14.36
CA PRO A 210 15.07 7.99 14.47
C PRO A 210 16.50 7.46 14.63
N THR A 211 16.72 6.69 15.68
CA THR A 211 17.98 5.97 15.97
C THR A 211 17.71 4.48 15.90
N ALA A 212 18.50 3.75 15.11
CA ALA A 212 18.32 2.31 14.93
C ALA A 212 18.48 1.58 16.28
N ARG A 213 17.62 0.60 16.55
CA ARG A 213 17.64 -0.15 17.81
C ARG A 213 18.76 -1.20 17.88
N ASP A 214 19.31 -1.61 16.74
CA ASP A 214 20.41 -2.56 16.64
C ASP A 214 21.27 -2.30 15.39
N ASP A 215 22.48 -2.86 15.38
CA ASP A 215 23.49 -2.64 14.34
C ASP A 215 23.17 -3.31 12.99
N THR A 216 22.17 -4.20 12.95
CA THR A 216 21.72 -4.84 11.70
C THR A 216 20.73 -3.97 10.93
N ILE A 217 20.16 -2.96 11.60
CA ILE A 217 19.23 -2.01 11.01
C ILE A 217 20.00 -0.79 10.47
N PRO A 218 19.71 -0.32 9.26
CA PRO A 218 20.36 0.88 8.72
C PRO A 218 20.12 2.11 9.59
N GLN A 219 21.19 2.73 10.11
CA GLN A 219 21.07 3.99 10.87
C GLN A 219 20.49 5.14 10.02
N ALA A 220 20.72 5.11 8.71
CA ALA A 220 20.13 6.06 7.77
C ALA A 220 19.53 5.30 6.59
N VAL A 221 18.24 5.50 6.36
CA VAL A 221 17.52 4.95 5.20
C VAL A 221 17.76 5.87 4.00
N ARG A 222 18.17 5.29 2.88
CA ARG A 222 18.48 6.04 1.65
C ARG A 222 17.36 5.82 0.63
N PRO A 223 16.94 6.84 -0.12
CA PRO A 223 15.97 6.64 -1.18
C PRO A 223 16.45 5.59 -2.18
N ALA A 224 15.56 4.67 -2.55
CA ALA A 224 15.72 3.89 -3.76
C ALA A 224 15.65 4.85 -4.96
N VAL A 225 16.59 4.70 -5.89
CA VAL A 225 16.62 5.48 -7.11
C VAL A 225 16.69 4.48 -8.25
N VAL A 226 15.70 4.50 -9.13
CA VAL A 226 15.72 3.71 -10.35
C VAL A 226 16.86 4.22 -11.22
N ALA A 227 17.77 3.30 -11.56
CA ALA A 227 18.99 3.64 -12.28
C ALA A 227 18.72 4.10 -13.73
N ASP A 228 17.62 3.65 -14.31
CA ASP A 228 17.23 3.96 -15.70
C ASP A 228 15.72 4.27 -15.80
N LEU A 229 15.39 5.56 -15.71
CA LEU A 229 14.02 6.06 -15.83
C LEU A 229 13.44 5.83 -17.25
N ASP A 230 14.29 5.85 -18.28
CA ASP A 230 13.88 5.62 -19.67
C ASP A 230 13.66 4.13 -19.96
N GLY A 231 14.27 3.26 -19.15
CA GLY A 231 14.16 1.80 -19.22
C GLY A 231 12.88 1.23 -18.60
N ILE A 232 12.14 2.00 -17.79
CA ILE A 232 10.86 1.55 -17.22
C ILE A 232 9.80 1.61 -18.34
N PRO A 233 9.29 0.47 -18.82
CA PRO A 233 8.33 0.52 -19.91
C PRO A 233 7.02 1.07 -19.34
N LEU A 234 6.52 2.17 -19.91
CA LEU A 234 5.20 2.69 -19.57
C LEU A 234 4.13 1.60 -19.74
N PRO A 235 3.04 1.62 -18.95
CA PRO A 235 1.96 0.66 -19.09
C PRO A 235 1.43 0.68 -20.54
N PRO A 236 1.52 -0.43 -21.30
CA PRO A 236 1.14 -0.45 -22.71
C PRO A 236 -0.38 -0.31 -22.90
N ALA A 237 -1.14 -0.66 -21.86
CA ALA A 237 -2.58 -0.57 -21.80
C ALA A 237 -3.01 -0.03 -20.43
N PRO A 238 -2.91 1.30 -20.19
CA PRO A 238 -3.32 1.89 -18.93
C PRO A 238 -4.80 1.64 -18.67
N ILE A 239 -5.20 1.58 -17.40
CA ILE A 239 -6.59 1.35 -17.03
C ILE A 239 -7.43 2.55 -17.51
N VAL A 240 -8.56 2.27 -18.17
CA VAL A 240 -9.47 3.32 -18.61
C VAL A 240 -10.55 3.54 -17.55
N PRO A 241 -10.60 4.72 -16.90
CA PRO A 241 -11.57 4.98 -15.86
C PRO A 241 -13.02 4.92 -16.35
N LEU A 242 -13.94 4.49 -15.49
CA LEU A 242 -15.39 4.44 -15.83
C LEU A 242 -16.06 5.83 -15.81
N ILE A 243 -15.43 6.81 -15.17
CA ILE A 243 -15.91 8.18 -15.04
C ILE A 243 -14.75 9.15 -15.19
N ARG A 244 -15.06 10.40 -15.55
CA ARG A 244 -14.07 11.46 -15.74
C ARG A 244 -13.21 11.65 -14.48
N THR A 245 -11.90 11.68 -14.67
CA THR A 245 -10.93 11.93 -13.60
C THR A 245 -10.68 13.42 -13.43
N VAL A 246 -10.03 13.82 -12.33
CA VAL A 246 -9.82 15.25 -12.02
C VAL A 246 -8.82 15.90 -12.99
N GLN A 247 -7.87 15.13 -13.54
CA GLN A 247 -6.82 15.63 -14.44
C GLN A 247 -6.94 15.05 -15.88
N ASP A 248 -8.16 14.94 -16.39
CA ASP A 248 -8.42 14.60 -17.82
C ASP A 248 -8.37 15.83 -18.74
#